data_AF-W4VMV1-F1
#
_entry.id   AF-W4VMV1-F1
#
_cell.length_a   1.000
_cell.length_b   1.000
_cell.length_c   1.000
_cell.angle_alpha   90.00
_cell.angle_beta   90.00
_cell.angle_gamma   90.00
#
_symmetry.space_group_name_H-M   'P 1'
#
loop_
_entity.id
_entity.type
_entity.pdbx_description
1 polymer ?
#
loop_
_entity_poly.entity_id
_entity_poly.type
_entity_poly.pdbx_seq_one_letter_code
_entity_poly.pdbx_strand_id
1 'polypeptide(L)'
;MKRIGILGGTFDPPHYAHLLMAEQAYNQLELDEIWFLLSYQPTHKAEAKTTAKDRVEMTKAAIEGNPAFHISTVEVERKEKSYTLQTMKMIKEDFPNHQFYFIIGGGDMLNIYRNGTI
;
A
#
# COMPACT_ATOMS: atom_id res chain seq x y z
N MET A 1 -6.10 -14.73 -13.96
CA MET A 1 -5.23 -14.76 -12.76
C MET A 1 -4.20 -13.66 -12.95
N LYS A 2 -4.07 -12.74 -12.00
CA LYS A 2 -3.11 -11.64 -12.05
C LYS A 2 -2.10 -11.75 -10.91
N ARG A 3 -0.89 -11.24 -11.11
CA ARG A 3 0.20 -11.08 -10.14
C ARG A 3 0.22 -9.62 -9.70
N ILE A 4 -0.19 -9.36 -8.46
CA ILE A 4 -0.46 -8.02 -7.97
C ILE A 4 0.51 -7.69 -6.84
N GLY A 5 1.26 -6.60 -6.99
CA GLY A 5 2.06 -6.03 -5.91
C GLY A 5 1.21 -5.12 -5.03
N ILE A 6 1.28 -5.27 -3.71
CA ILE A 6 0.61 -4.42 -2.73
C ILE A 6 1.68 -3.58 -2.04
N LEU A 7 1.75 -2.29 -2.36
CA LEU A 7 2.63 -1.34 -1.68
C LEU A 7 1.84 -0.62 -0.59
N GLY A 8 2.02 -1.08 0.65
CA GLY A 8 1.38 -0.49 1.82
C GLY A 8 2.13 0.74 2.32
N GLY A 9 1.41 1.82 2.66
CA GLY A 9 2.05 3.03 3.17
C GLY A 9 1.09 4.09 3.67
N THR A 10 1.62 5.04 4.43
CA THR A 10 0.85 6.24 4.80
C THR A 10 0.82 7.25 3.66
N PHE A 11 1.87 7.37 2.85
CA PHE A 11 1.94 8.34 1.74
C PHE A 11 1.55 9.77 2.18
N ASP A 12 2.28 10.30 3.17
CA ASP A 12 2.03 11.62 3.77
C ASP A 12 3.21 12.59 3.54
N PRO A 13 3.43 13.10 2.31
CA PRO A 13 2.75 12.80 1.04
C PRO A 13 3.40 11.64 0.25
N PRO A 14 2.78 11.14 -0.85
CA PRO A 14 3.51 10.31 -1.81
C PRO A 14 4.70 11.07 -2.42
N HIS A 15 5.74 10.34 -2.82
CA HIS A 15 6.98 10.92 -3.35
C HIS A 15 7.72 9.91 -4.24
N TYR A 16 8.74 10.36 -4.99
CA TYR A 16 9.44 9.54 -5.98
C TYR A 16 9.99 8.22 -5.47
N ALA A 17 10.48 8.12 -4.23
CA ALA A 17 10.93 6.84 -3.70
C ALA A 17 9.81 5.78 -3.60
N HIS A 18 8.55 6.16 -3.37
CA HIS A 18 7.42 5.22 -3.40
C HIS A 18 7.16 4.73 -4.83
N LEU A 19 7.16 5.66 -5.80
CA LEU A 19 6.93 5.35 -7.21
C LEU A 19 8.05 4.48 -7.78
N LEU A 20 9.30 4.79 -7.45
CA LEU A 20 10.45 4.01 -7.87
C LEU A 20 10.39 2.60 -7.28
N MET A 21 10.00 2.45 -6.01
CA MET A 21 9.84 1.13 -5.40
C MET A 21 8.73 0.31 -6.08
N ALA A 22 7.58 0.92 -6.36
CA ALA A 22 6.49 0.30 -7.12
C ALA A 22 6.95 -0.14 -8.51
N GLU A 23 7.61 0.75 -9.25
CA GLU A 23 8.12 0.49 -10.60
C GLU A 23 9.18 -0.62 -10.63
N GLN A 24 10.10 -0.62 -9.65
CA GLN A 24 11.12 -1.66 -9.54
C GLN A 24 10.49 -3.02 -9.22
N ALA A 25 9.56 -3.08 -8.27
CA ALA A 25 8.85 -4.31 -7.96
C ALA A 25 8.02 -4.82 -9.16
N TYR A 26 7.33 -3.92 -9.85
CA TYR A 26 6.55 -4.20 -11.06
C TYR A 26 7.41 -4.91 -12.12
N ASN A 27 8.54 -4.30 -12.47
CA ASN A 27 9.42 -4.82 -13.52
C ASN A 27 10.20 -6.07 -13.08
N GLN A 28 10.77 -6.09 -11.87
CA GLN A 28 11.63 -7.20 -11.44
C GLN A 28 10.86 -8.48 -11.14
N LEU A 29 9.61 -8.37 -10.69
CA LEU A 29 8.77 -9.52 -10.37
C LEU A 29 7.78 -9.85 -11.49
N GLU A 30 7.80 -9.14 -12.63
CA GLU A 30 6.86 -9.31 -13.74
C GLU A 30 5.41 -9.30 -13.24
N LEU A 31 5.05 -8.25 -12.51
CA LEU A 31 3.70 -8.07 -11.97
C LEU A 31 2.78 -7.52 -13.06
N ASP A 32 1.50 -7.85 -12.98
CA ASP A 32 0.47 -7.29 -13.85
C ASP A 32 0.05 -5.90 -13.36
N GLU A 33 0.03 -5.69 -12.04
CA GLU A 33 -0.46 -4.46 -11.40
C GLU A 33 0.29 -4.16 -10.09
N ILE A 34 0.35 -2.88 -9.74
CA ILE A 34 0.72 -2.40 -8.39
C ILE A 34 -0.46 -1.68 -7.77
N TRP A 35 -0.83 -2.08 -6.57
CA TRP A 35 -1.87 -1.47 -5.77
C TRP A 35 -1.23 -0.73 -4.59
N PHE A 36 -1.41 0.59 -4.59
CA PHE A 36 -1.02 1.46 -3.49
C PHE A 36 -2.08 1.37 -2.40
N LEU A 37 -1.77 0.66 -1.32
CA LEU A 37 -2.68 0.44 -0.19
C LEU A 37 -2.45 1.54 0.86
N LEU A 38 -3.36 2.50 0.92
CA LEU A 38 -3.24 3.64 1.83
C LEU A 38 -3.73 3.27 3.22
N SER A 39 -2.89 3.50 4.23
CA SER A 39 -3.32 3.34 5.62
C SER A 39 -4.25 4.47 6.08
N TYR A 40 -5.26 4.16 6.88
CA TYR A 40 -6.16 5.18 7.47
C TYR A 40 -5.46 5.96 8.57
N GLN A 41 -4.97 5.24 9.58
CA GLN A 41 -4.15 5.77 10.67
C GLN A 41 -2.96 4.82 10.91
N PRO A 42 -1.71 5.30 10.82
CA PRO A 42 -0.55 4.48 11.13
C PRO A 42 -0.54 4.10 12.62
N THR A 43 -0.44 2.81 12.91
CA THR A 43 -0.48 2.25 14.28
C THR A 43 0.74 2.61 15.14
N HIS A 44 1.85 3.01 14.52
CA HIS A 44 3.17 3.20 15.16
C HIS A 44 3.77 4.61 14.98
N LYS A 45 3.03 5.57 14.43
CA LYS A 45 3.48 6.97 14.26
C LYS A 45 2.48 7.92 14.91
N ALA A 46 2.94 9.13 15.25
CA ALA A 46 2.02 10.24 15.55
C ALA A 46 1.04 10.42 14.38
N GLU A 47 -0.16 10.94 14.65
CA GLU A 47 -1.20 11.10 13.63
C GLU A 47 -0.64 11.72 12.34
N ALA A 48 -1.07 11.19 11.19
CA ALA A 48 -0.70 11.74 9.90
C ALA A 48 -1.04 13.24 9.88
N LYS A 49 -0.12 14.06 9.36
CA LYS A 49 -0.32 15.52 9.33
C LYS A 49 -1.40 15.90 8.30
N THR A 50 -1.54 15.07 7.27
CA THR A 50 -2.47 15.27 6.17
C THR A 50 -3.66 14.32 6.30
N THR A 51 -4.86 14.82 5.97
CA THR A 51 -6.09 14.02 6.07
C THR A 51 -6.01 12.78 5.17
N ALA A 52 -6.69 11.70 5.54
CA ALA A 52 -6.73 10.49 4.71
C ALA A 52 -7.25 10.79 3.30
N LYS A 53 -8.24 11.70 3.18
CA LYS A 53 -8.77 12.15 1.90
C LYS A 53 -7.71 12.83 1.04
N ASP A 54 -6.96 13.77 1.60
CA ASP A 54 -5.94 14.50 0.84
C ASP A 54 -4.79 13.56 0.43
N ARG A 55 -4.41 12.60 1.29
CA ARG A 55 -3.43 11.56 0.93
C ARG A 55 -3.90 10.67 -0.22
N VAL A 56 -5.19 10.30 -0.23
CA VAL A 56 -5.82 9.58 -1.36
C VAL A 56 -5.71 10.39 -2.64
N GLU A 57 -6.11 11.66 -2.63
CA GLU A 57 -6.08 12.50 -3.83
C GLU A 57 -4.66 12.78 -4.33
N MET A 58 -3.71 13.06 -3.43
CA MET A 58 -2.30 13.20 -3.79
C MET A 58 -1.73 11.90 -4.38
N THR A 59 -2.13 10.73 -3.86
CA THR A 59 -1.64 9.45 -4.36
C THR A 59 -2.23 9.12 -5.72
N LYS A 60 -3.53 9.39 -5.93
CA LYS A 60 -4.16 9.29 -7.26
C LYS A 60 -3.44 10.14 -8.29
N ALA A 61 -3.17 11.42 -7.97
CA ALA A 61 -2.42 12.30 -8.84
C ALA A 61 -0.98 11.81 -9.09
N ALA A 62 -0.32 11.26 -8.07
CA ALA A 62 1.06 10.78 -8.20
C ALA A 62 1.20 9.53 -9.09
N ILE A 63 0.15 8.72 -9.23
CA ILE A 63 0.13 7.53 -10.08
C ILE A 63 -0.61 7.74 -11.41
N GLU A 64 -1.14 8.94 -11.63
CA GLU A 64 -1.87 9.27 -12.86
C GLU A 64 -0.97 9.06 -14.09
N GLY A 65 -1.52 8.39 -15.10
CA GLY A 65 -0.81 8.09 -16.34
C GLY A 65 -0.05 6.76 -16.36
N ASN A 66 0.06 6.04 -15.24
CA ASN A 66 0.55 4.66 -15.23
C ASN A 66 -0.63 3.67 -15.16
N PRO A 67 -0.98 2.97 -16.27
CA PRO A 67 -2.15 2.08 -16.30
C PRO A 67 -2.00 0.83 -15.44
N ALA A 68 -0.79 0.48 -15.00
CA ALA A 68 -0.55 -0.65 -14.11
C ALA A 68 -0.69 -0.27 -12.62
N PHE A 69 -0.81 1.03 -12.30
CA PHE A 69 -0.85 1.49 -10.92
C PHE A 69 -2.28 1.83 -10.51
N HIS A 70 -2.71 1.23 -9.40
CA HIS A 70 -4.04 1.39 -8.83
C HIS A 70 -3.97 1.85 -7.39
N ILE A 71 -4.98 2.59 -6.96
CA ILE A 71 -5.15 2.96 -5.55
C ILE A 71 -6.09 1.98 -4.86
N SER A 72 -5.74 1.57 -3.64
CA SER A 72 -6.62 0.80 -2.76
C SER A 72 -6.93 1.60 -1.50
N THR A 73 -8.21 1.91 -1.31
CA THR A 73 -8.75 2.70 -0.20
C THR A 73 -9.43 1.87 0.87
N VAL A 74 -9.34 0.53 0.81
CA VAL A 74 -10.05 -0.39 1.70
C VAL A 74 -9.82 -0.08 3.19
N GLU A 75 -8.60 0.28 3.58
CA GLU A 75 -8.32 0.64 4.98
C GLU A 75 -8.88 2.03 5.34
N VAL A 76 -8.80 2.99 4.41
CA VAL A 76 -9.34 4.35 4.57
C VAL A 76 -10.86 4.32 4.73
N GLU A 77 -11.54 3.48 3.96
CA GLU A 77 -13.01 3.32 4.00
C GLU A 77 -13.49 2.68 5.30
N ARG A 78 -12.73 1.71 5.83
CA ARG A 78 -13.03 1.06 7.11
C ARG A 78 -12.90 1.99 8.32
N LYS A 79 -12.14 3.07 8.21
CA LYS A 79 -11.87 4.04 9.30
C LYS A 79 -11.36 3.39 10.60
N GLU A 80 -10.68 2.26 10.47
CA GLU A 80 -10.09 1.49 11.57
C GLU A 80 -8.56 1.56 11.51
N LYS A 81 -7.89 1.13 12.59
CA LYS A 81 -6.45 0.96 12.57
C LYS A 81 -6.05 -0.04 11.49
N SER A 82 -5.04 0.34 10.71
CA SER A 82 -4.51 -0.46 9.62
C SER A 82 -3.66 -1.62 10.14
N TYR A 83 -4.13 -2.85 9.94
CA TYR A 83 -3.36 -4.08 10.21
C TYR A 83 -3.17 -4.85 8.91
N THR A 84 -1.93 -4.86 8.40
CA THR A 84 -1.57 -5.48 7.12
C THR A 84 -2.06 -6.91 6.99
N LEU A 85 -1.92 -7.74 8.05
CA LEU A 85 -2.39 -9.13 8.01
C LEU A 85 -3.90 -9.22 7.74
N GLN A 86 -4.70 -8.39 8.40
CA GLN A 86 -6.15 -8.38 8.23
C GLN A 86 -6.52 -7.92 6.82
N THR A 87 -5.90 -6.85 6.35
CA THR A 87 -6.13 -6.31 5.00
C THR A 87 -5.77 -7.31 3.91
N MET A 88 -4.63 -7.99 4.04
CA MET A 88 -4.21 -9.01 3.09
C MET A 88 -5.10 -10.25 3.08
N LYS A 89 -5.70 -10.62 4.22
CA LYS A 89 -6.70 -11.72 4.26
C LYS A 89 -7.95 -11.35 3.46
N MET A 90 -8.52 -10.17 3.69
CA MET A 90 -9.71 -9.72 2.95
C MET A 90 -9.44 -9.61 1.44
N ILE A 91 -8.31 -9.00 1.05
CA ILE A 91 -7.94 -8.89 -0.36
C ILE A 91 -7.82 -10.27 -1.02
N LYS A 92 -7.29 -11.28 -0.31
CA LYS A 92 -7.22 -12.66 -0.82
C LYS A 92 -8.59 -13.33 -0.92
N GLU A 93 -9.50 -13.03 0.00
CA GLU A 93 -10.88 -13.53 -0.01
C GLU A 93 -11.68 -12.92 -1.17
N ASP A 94 -11.50 -11.63 -1.45
CA ASP A 94 -12.15 -10.92 -2.56
C ASP A 94 -11.60 -11.34 -3.94
N PHE A 95 -10.32 -11.69 -4.00
CA PHE A 95 -9.62 -12.04 -5.24
C PHE A 95 -8.86 -13.40 -5.12
N PRO A 96 -9.59 -14.52 -4.95
CA PRO A 96 -8.98 -15.82 -4.63
C PRO A 96 -8.12 -16.39 -5.77
N ASN A 97 -8.32 -15.92 -6.99
CA ASN A 97 -7.60 -16.36 -8.19
C ASN A 97 -6.44 -15.42 -8.56
N HIS A 98 -5.99 -14.56 -7.65
CA HIS A 98 -4.86 -13.64 -7.87
C HIS A 98 -3.71 -14.00 -6.92
N GLN A 99 -2.49 -13.74 -7.37
CA GLN A 99 -1.29 -13.91 -6.57
C GLN A 99 -0.84 -12.54 -6.08
N PHE A 100 -0.73 -12.39 -4.75
CA PHE A 100 -0.39 -11.13 -4.12
C PHE A 100 1.05 -11.14 -3.58
N TYR A 101 1.76 -10.05 -3.81
CA TYR A 101 3.11 -9.79 -3.32
C TYR A 101 3.08 -8.54 -2.44
N PHE A 102 3.45 -8.65 -1.17
CA PHE A 102 3.48 -7.49 -0.31
C PHE A 102 4.84 -6.78 -0.42
N ILE A 103 4.84 -5.50 -0.77
CA ILE A 103 6.02 -4.66 -0.96
C ILE A 103 6.15 -3.76 0.26
N ILE A 104 7.30 -3.81 0.92
CA ILE A 104 7.60 -3.03 2.11
C ILE A 104 8.97 -2.36 2.01
N GLY A 105 9.06 -1.09 2.41
CA GLY A 105 10.32 -0.38 2.52
C GLY A 105 11.13 -0.86 3.74
N GLY A 106 12.46 -0.92 3.62
CA GLY A 106 13.34 -1.41 4.69
C GLY A 106 13.17 -0.69 6.04
N GLY A 107 12.88 0.62 6.03
CA GLY A 107 12.60 1.40 7.25
C GLY A 107 11.32 0.96 7.98
N ASP A 108 10.28 0.58 7.24
CA ASP A 108 9.03 0.08 7.82
C ASP A 108 9.17 -1.37 8.29
N MET A 109 9.95 -2.20 7.57
CA MET A 109 10.27 -3.57 7.97
C MET A 109 10.94 -3.63 9.36
N LEU A 110 11.88 -2.72 9.62
CA LEU A 110 12.56 -2.59 10.92
C LEU A 110 11.58 -2.28 12.06
N ASN A 111 10.55 -1.48 11.80
CA ASN A 111 9.53 -1.15 12.79
C ASN A 111 8.59 -2.34 13.05
N ILE A 112 8.18 -3.07 12.00
CA ILE A 112 7.35 -4.27 12.15
C ILE A 112 8.09 -5.36 12.94
N TYR A 113 9.36 -5.61 12.61
CA TYR A 113 10.17 -6.61 13.30
C TYR A 113 10.33 -6.29 14.79
N ARG A 114 10.48 -5.01 15.14
CA ARG A 114 10.64 -4.55 16.53
C ARG A 114 9.33 -4.58 17.33
N ASN A 115 8.18 -4.42 16.67
CA ASN A 115 6.89 -4.25 17.32
C ASN A 115 5.96 -5.47 17.21
N GLY A 116 6.43 -6.59 16.63
CA GLY A 116 5.72 -7.88 16.65
C GLY A 116 4.37 -7.88 15.93
N THR A 117 4.20 -7.06 14.90
CA THR A 117 2.88 -6.79 14.26
C THR A 117 2.68 -7.55 12.95
N ILE A 118 3.14 -8.81 12.88
CA ILE A 118 2.78 -9.75 11.80
C ILE A 118 1.59 -10.60 12.26
#